data_AF-A0AA90TT34-F1
#
_entry.id   AF-A0AA90TT34-F1
#
_cell.length_a   1.000
_cell.length_b   1.000
_cell.length_c   1.000
_cell.angle_alpha   90.00
_cell.angle_beta   90.00
_cell.angle_gamma   90.00
#
_symmetry.space_group_name_H-M   'P 1'
#
loop_
_entity.id
_entity.type
_entity.pdbx_description
1 polymer ?
#
loop_
_entity_poly.entity_id
_entity_poly.type
_entity_poly.pdbx_seq_one_letter_code
_entity_poly.pdbx_strand_id
1 'polypeptide(L)' 'MKEVISLPAGQTQDIIKNYLVHAHPYPRPYKEAQYMTFRKIGGVMDTLFRLNMNSF' A
#
# COMPACT_ATOMS: atom_id res chain seq x y z
N MET A 1 9.27 17.07 -2.54
CA MET A 1 9.56 15.66 -2.20
C MET A 1 8.33 14.84 -2.56
N LYS A 2 8.47 13.63 -3.13
CA LYS A 2 7.30 12.82 -3.49
C LYS A 2 6.91 11.91 -2.33
N GLU A 3 5.65 11.96 -1.93
CA GLU A 3 5.16 11.22 -0.76
C GLU A 3 4.87 9.76 -1.11
N VAL A 4 5.41 8.85 -0.30
CA VAL A 4 5.19 7.41 -0.38
C VAL A 4 4.48 6.94 0.89
N ILE A 5 3.41 6.15 0.73
CA ILE A 5 2.79 5.42 1.84
C ILE A 5 3.26 3.97 1.85
N SER A 6 3.76 3.52 2.99
CA SER A 6 4.11 2.12 3.24
C SER A 6 2.98 1.45 4.00
N LEU A 7 2.34 0.45 3.40
CA LEU A 7 1.25 -0.31 3.98
C LEU A 7 1.75 -1.67 4.48
N PRO A 8 1.45 -2.07 5.73
CA PRO A 8 1.81 -3.39 6.21
C PRO A 8 0.99 -4.46 5.47
N ALA A 9 1.69 -5.41 4.87
CA ALA A 9 1.11 -6.60 4.25
C ALA A 9 1.65 -7.89 4.88
N GLY A 10 2.87 -7.88 5.43
CA GLY A 10 3.42 -9.06 6.10
C GLY A 10 3.44 -10.26 5.16
N GLN A 11 2.80 -11.37 5.57
CA GLN A 11 2.69 -12.59 4.79
C GLN A 11 1.54 -12.57 3.76
N THR A 12 0.64 -11.59 3.79
CA THR A 12 -0.53 -11.53 2.89
C THR A 12 -0.25 -10.76 1.60
N GLN A 13 0.99 -10.32 1.37
CA GLN A 13 1.34 -9.53 0.18
C GLN A 13 1.01 -10.25 -1.14
N ASP A 14 1.22 -11.56 -1.20
CA ASP A 14 0.93 -12.34 -2.41
C ASP A 14 -0.58 -12.44 -2.64
N ILE A 15 -1.38 -12.59 -1.58
CA ILE A 15 -2.85 -12.55 -1.64
C ILE A 15 -3.30 -11.18 -2.15
N ILE A 16 -2.76 -10.08 -1.62
CA ILE A 16 -3.10 -8.73 -2.05
C ILE A 16 -2.76 -8.53 -3.54
N LYS A 17 -1.62 -9.03 -4.01
CA LYS A 17 -1.23 -8.92 -5.43
C LYS A 17 -2.13 -9.74 -6.35
N ASN A 18 -2.57 -10.91 -5.91
CA ASN A 18 -3.42 -11.81 -6.71
C ASN A 18 -4.88 -11.34 -6.78
N TYR A 19 -5.39 -10.79 -5.68
CA TYR A 19 -6.82 -10.44 -5.55
C TYR A 19 -7.08 -8.93 -5.55
N LEU A 20 -6.04 -8.10 -5.48
CA LEU A 20 -6.12 -6.63 -5.46
C LEU A 20 -6.95 -6.07 -4.29
N VAL A 21 -7.07 -6.83 -3.19
CA VAL A 21 -7.78 -6.42 -1.98
C VAL A 21 -6.80 -6.34 -0.82
N HIS A 22 -6.79 -5.19 -0.12
CA HIS A 22 -6.05 -4.99 1.12
C HIS A 22 -7.02 -4.56 2.22
N ALA A 23 -6.89 -5.15 3.41
CA ALA A 23 -7.72 -4.78 4.56
C ALA A 23 -7.29 -3.40 5.08
N HIS A 24 -8.18 -2.42 4.93
CA HIS A 24 -8.00 -1.09 5.48
C HIS A 24 -8.31 -1.08 6.99
N PRO A 25 -7.38 -0.68 7.86
CA PRO A 25 -7.65 -0.59 9.29
C PRO A 25 -8.61 0.59 9.57
N TYR A 26 -9.88 0.31 9.82
CA TYR A 26 -10.84 1.31 10.31
C TYR A 26 -10.60 1.59 11.80
N PRO A 27 -10.59 2.87 12.27
CA PRO A 27 -10.94 4.10 11.56
C PRO A 27 -9.73 4.94 11.08
N ARG A 28 -8.59 4.33 10.71
CA ARG A 28 -7.36 5.09 10.41
C ARG A 28 -7.32 5.56 8.96
N PRO A 29 -7.40 6.88 8.68
CA PRO A 29 -7.25 7.36 7.30
C PRO A 29 -5.81 7.16 6.80
N TYR A 30 -5.66 6.99 5.50
CA TYR A 30 -4.35 7.09 4.87
C TYR A 30 -3.98 8.56 4.64
N LYS A 31 -2.69 8.88 4.81
CA LYS A 31 -2.17 10.16 4.33
C LYS A 31 -2.27 10.22 2.81
N GLU A 32 -2.45 11.42 2.27
CA GLU A 32 -2.29 11.62 0.84
C GLU A 32 -0.87 11.25 0.40
N ALA A 33 -0.78 10.52 -0.72
CA ALA A 33 0.48 10.06 -1.28
C ALA A 33 0.36 9.94 -2.79
N GLN A 34 1.48 10.14 -3.48
CA GLN A 34 1.56 9.93 -4.94
C GLN A 34 1.92 8.49 -5.28
N TYR A 35 2.50 7.78 -4.30
CA TYR A 35 2.90 6.39 -4.44
C TYR A 35 2.55 5.59 -3.20
N MET A 36 2.32 4.29 -3.40
CA MET A 36 2.16 3.33 -2.32
C MET A 36 3.07 2.13 -2.50
N THR A 37 3.40 1.47 -1.41
CA THR A 37 4.10 0.18 -1.40
C THR A 37 3.57 -0.70 -0.28
N PHE A 38 3.60 -2.01 -0.51
CA PHE A 38 3.34 -3.00 0.53
C PHE A 38 4.66 -3.46 1.13
N ARG A 39 4.77 -3.39 2.46
CA ARG A 39 5.93 -3.90 3.19
C ARG A 39 5.71 -5.31 3.73
N LYS A 40 6.73 -6.16 3.56
CA LYS A 40 6.85 -7.47 4.20
C LYS A 40 7.25 -7.33 5.66
N ILE A 41 7.24 -8.46 6.37
CA ILE A 41 7.92 -8.60 7.66
C ILE A 41 9.38 -8.20 7.47
N GLY A 42 9.92 -7.42 8.40
CA GLY A 42 11.29 -6.86 8.30
C GLY A 42 11.40 -5.56 7.50
N GLY A 43 10.29 -5.02 6.98
CA GLY A 43 10.28 -3.69 6.34
C GLY A 43 10.69 -3.67 4.87
N VAL A 44 10.90 -4.84 4.26
CA VAL A 44 11.27 -4.97 2.84
C VAL A 44 10.12 -4.49 1.94
N MET A 45 10.44 -3.68 0.94
CA MET A 45 9.51 -3.07 0.00
C MET A 45 9.94 -3.41 -1.43
N ASP A 46 9.21 -4.30 -2.09
CA ASP A 46 9.62 -4.86 -3.39
C ASP A 46 9.03 -4.12 -4.60
N THR A 47 7.93 -3.39 -4.41
CA THR A 47 7.15 -2.83 -5.54
C THR A 47 6.58 -1.48 -5.15
N LEU A 48 6.74 -0.49 -6.03
CA LEU A 48 6.18 0.85 -5.87
C LEU A 48 5.05 1.04 -6.89
N PHE A 49 3.87 1.39 -6.41
CA PHE A 49 2.70 1.68 -7.23
C PHE A 49 2.47 3.18 -7.26
N ARG A 50 2.12 3.73 -8.43
CA ARG A 50 1.67 5.12 -8.55
C ARG A 50 0.17 5.18 -8.27
N LEU A 51 -0.22 6.03 -7.34
CA LEU A 51 -1.63 6.30 -7.06
C LEU A 51 -2.18 7.27 -8.11
N ASN A 52 -3.33 6.93 -8.68
CA ASN A 52 -4.04 7.81 -9.61
C ASN A 52 -5.22 8.40 -8.86
N MET A 53 -5.12 9.67 -8.45
CA MET A 53 -6.13 10.34 -7.63
C MET A 53 -7.33 10.87 -8.46
N ASN A 54 -7.37 10.61 -9.77
CA ASN A 54 -8.35 11.17 -10.70
C ASN A 54 -9.54 10.22 -11.00
N SER A 55 -9.89 9.32 -10.09
CA SER A 55 -10.94 8.33 -10.38
C SER A 55 -11.78 8.03 -9.15
N PHE A 56 -12.70 8.94 -8.85
CA PHE A 56 -13.99 8.66 -8.20
C PHE A 56 -15.04 9.56 -8.85
#